data_AF-A0A385MVG5-F1
#
_entry.id   AF-A0A385MVG5-F1
#
_cell.length_a   1.000
_cell.length_b   1.000
_cell.length_c   1.000
_cell.angle_alpha   90.00
_cell.angle_beta   90.00
_cell.angle_gamma   90.00
#
_symmetry.space_group_name_H-M   'P 1'
#
loop_
_entity.id
_entity.type
_entity.pdbx_description
1 polymer ?
#
loop_
_entity_poly.entity_id
_entity_poly.type
_entity_poly.pdbx_seq_one_letter_code
_entity_poly.pdbx_strand_id
1 'polypeptide(L)'
;MKFSIKTAALLTGFCAAFTANANIISSYDIDFAAQTLTAHQQSGTSNYGTWTNNGSVLNLRENSWFTLNLDDAFGIQSLDLDNSASDILLSFEFRMTPGNNNTNANPYSEIGGIWLADFSAGEQNNDASRTFALGGTQNFGLDDFTYTNEPAWETFSITLDDYMSGLITDIVFINDCDAASGCGDMKVRFRNASITEVSEPTAMSLILLGIGFMGWRTRRQNQKVA
;
A
#
# COMPACT_ATOMS: atom_id res chain seq x y z
N MET A 1 57.88 -19.04 -35.29
CA MET A 1 56.47 -19.47 -35.35
C MET A 1 55.85 -19.35 -33.97
N LYS A 2 54.84 -18.48 -33.82
CA LYS A 2 53.63 -18.65 -32.99
C LYS A 2 52.77 -17.39 -33.18
N PHE A 3 51.59 -17.58 -33.77
CA PHE A 3 50.56 -16.56 -33.96
C PHE A 3 49.91 -16.21 -32.62
N SER A 4 49.44 -14.97 -32.46
CA SER A 4 48.25 -14.69 -31.67
C SER A 4 47.50 -13.50 -32.25
N ILE A 5 46.32 -13.81 -32.80
CA ILE A 5 45.27 -12.89 -33.21
C ILE A 5 44.50 -12.52 -31.94
N LYS A 6 44.28 -11.23 -31.69
CA LYS A 6 43.00 -10.72 -31.18
C LYS A 6 42.96 -9.18 -31.23
N THR A 7 42.24 -8.75 -32.24
CA THR A 7 41.56 -7.46 -32.42
C THR A 7 40.78 -7.06 -31.16
N ALA A 8 40.88 -5.79 -30.75
CA ALA A 8 39.84 -5.14 -29.98
C ALA A 8 39.65 -3.74 -30.57
N ALA A 9 38.67 -3.63 -31.45
CA ALA A 9 38.14 -2.36 -31.93
C ALA A 9 37.49 -1.66 -30.73
N LEU A 10 38.09 -0.56 -30.30
CA LEU A 10 37.53 0.34 -29.30
C LEU A 10 36.47 1.21 -30.01
N LEU A 11 35.26 0.68 -30.16
CA LEU A 11 34.11 1.47 -30.55
C LEU A 11 33.63 2.18 -29.28
N THR A 12 34.01 3.45 -29.13
CA THR A 12 33.58 4.32 -28.03
C THR A 12 32.10 4.63 -28.22
N GLY A 13 31.24 3.74 -27.75
CA GLY A 13 29.81 3.99 -27.61
C GLY A 13 29.59 5.02 -26.52
N PHE A 14 29.26 6.25 -26.93
CA PHE A 14 28.77 7.31 -26.08
C PHE A 14 27.39 6.88 -25.54
N CYS A 15 27.35 6.09 -24.47
CA CYS A 15 26.13 5.90 -23.70
C CYS A 15 25.87 7.21 -22.94
N ALA A 16 25.09 8.10 -23.53
CA ALA A 16 24.41 9.15 -22.78
C ALA A 16 23.51 8.45 -21.77
N ALA A 17 23.96 8.35 -20.52
CA ALA A 17 23.10 8.01 -19.40
C ALA A 17 22.14 9.20 -19.21
N PHE A 18 20.99 9.16 -19.87
CA PHE A 18 19.87 9.99 -19.49
C PHE A 18 19.46 9.53 -18.09
N THR A 19 19.75 10.33 -17.07
CA THR A 19 19.08 10.19 -15.78
C THR A 19 17.63 10.59 -16.01
N ALA A 20 16.78 9.64 -16.40
CA ALA A 20 15.34 9.84 -16.38
C ALA A 20 14.95 9.95 -14.90
N ASN A 21 14.65 11.17 -14.45
CA ASN A 21 14.06 11.36 -13.13
C ASN A 21 12.56 11.14 -13.29
N ALA A 22 11.97 10.25 -12.50
CA ALA A 22 10.52 10.16 -12.40
C ALA A 22 9.97 11.54 -12.06
N ASN A 23 9.04 12.01 -12.88
CA ASN A 23 8.29 13.20 -12.56
C ASN A 23 6.97 12.77 -11.90
N ILE A 24 6.63 13.45 -10.81
CA ILE A 24 5.30 13.30 -10.20
C ILE A 24 4.32 14.04 -11.12
N ILE A 25 3.34 13.30 -11.65
CA ILE A 25 2.28 13.85 -12.49
C ILE A 25 1.18 14.41 -11.60
N SER A 26 0.74 13.62 -10.63
CA SER A 26 -0.29 13.99 -9.66
C SER A 26 -0.04 13.30 -8.32
N SER A 27 -0.54 13.90 -7.23
CA SER A 27 -0.47 13.31 -5.89
C SER A 27 -1.68 13.72 -5.07
N TYR A 28 -2.31 12.75 -4.42
CA TYR A 28 -3.51 12.90 -3.63
C TYR A 28 -3.26 12.34 -2.23
N ASP A 29 -3.19 13.22 -1.23
CA ASP A 29 -3.05 12.82 0.17
C ASP A 29 -4.43 12.51 0.77
N ILE A 30 -4.54 11.36 1.44
CA ILE A 30 -5.79 10.92 2.06
C ILE A 30 -5.86 11.46 3.50
N ASP A 31 -6.56 12.57 3.69
CA ASP A 31 -6.92 13.06 5.03
C ASP A 31 -8.21 12.39 5.53
N PHE A 32 -8.09 11.22 6.16
CA PHE A 32 -9.22 10.45 6.68
C PHE A 32 -10.21 11.24 7.55
N ALA A 33 -9.78 12.28 8.26
CA ALA A 33 -10.63 13.13 9.09
C ALA A 33 -11.48 14.13 8.28
N ALA A 34 -11.06 14.45 7.06
CA ALA A 34 -11.80 15.28 6.12
C ALA A 34 -12.66 14.44 5.14
N GLN A 35 -12.38 13.14 5.02
CA GLN A 35 -13.08 12.25 4.10
C GLN A 35 -14.33 11.62 4.70
N THR A 36 -15.34 11.41 3.86
CA THR A 36 -16.51 10.58 4.21
C THR A 36 -16.29 9.17 3.70
N LEU A 37 -16.20 8.21 4.63
CA LEU A 37 -16.12 6.79 4.29
C LEU A 37 -17.52 6.16 4.39
N THR A 38 -17.89 5.35 3.41
CA THR A 38 -19.16 4.63 3.38
C THR A 38 -18.94 3.15 3.70
N ALA A 39 -19.89 2.49 4.35
CA ALA A 39 -19.74 1.07 4.65
C ALA A 39 -19.93 0.22 3.38
N HIS A 40 -19.01 -0.70 3.11
CA HIS A 40 -19.14 -1.70 2.06
C HIS A 40 -19.97 -2.90 2.55
N GLN A 41 -20.97 -3.34 1.77
CA GLN A 41 -21.97 -4.42 2.00
C GLN A 41 -22.20 -4.93 3.46
N GLN A 42 -23.42 -4.67 3.94
CA GLN A 42 -23.99 -4.76 5.31
C GLN A 42 -23.73 -6.03 6.18
N SER A 43 -23.52 -5.85 7.50
CA SER A 43 -24.50 -6.19 8.58
C SER A 43 -23.90 -6.05 10.00
N GLY A 44 -24.43 -5.10 10.80
CA GLY A 44 -24.18 -5.04 12.25
C GLY A 44 -22.82 -4.48 12.70
N THR A 45 -22.87 -3.56 13.67
CA THR A 45 -21.77 -2.91 14.44
C THR A 45 -20.47 -2.50 13.73
N SER A 46 -20.40 -2.42 12.40
CA SER A 46 -19.26 -1.83 11.71
C SER A 46 -19.04 -0.37 12.13
N ASN A 47 -17.88 -0.08 12.73
CA ASN A 47 -17.52 1.26 13.17
C ASN A 47 -16.10 1.59 12.72
N TYR A 48 -15.96 2.75 12.08
CA TYR A 48 -14.67 3.41 11.97
C TYR A 48 -14.62 4.62 12.89
N GLY A 49 -13.41 5.04 13.23
CA GLY A 49 -13.17 6.33 13.84
C GLY A 49 -11.96 6.98 13.19
N THR A 50 -11.96 8.31 13.16
CA THR A 50 -10.82 9.10 12.68
C THR A 50 -10.33 10.02 13.77
N TRP A 51 -9.02 10.26 13.79
CA TRP A 51 -8.42 11.28 14.66
C TRP A 51 -7.08 11.75 14.07
N THR A 52 -6.62 12.90 14.54
CA THR A 52 -5.31 13.44 14.17
C THR A 52 -4.23 12.93 15.12
N ASN A 53 -3.25 12.19 14.61
CA ASN A 53 -2.04 11.79 15.34
C ASN A 53 -0.90 11.51 14.34
N ASN A 54 -0.01 12.49 14.17
CA ASN A 54 1.07 12.46 13.17
C ASN A 54 0.52 12.13 11.77
N GLY A 55 -0.47 12.93 11.33
CA GLY A 55 -1.32 12.65 10.18
C GLY A 55 -2.76 12.31 10.59
N SER A 56 -3.61 12.14 9.59
CA SER A 56 -4.97 11.66 9.78
C SER A 56 -4.95 10.14 9.94
N VAL A 57 -5.55 9.62 11.00
CA VAL A 57 -5.60 8.17 11.26
C VAL A 57 -7.01 7.67 11.02
N LEU A 58 -7.13 6.66 10.17
CA LEU A 58 -8.31 5.80 10.09
C LEU A 58 -8.13 4.62 11.05
N ASN A 59 -9.18 4.32 11.82
CA ASN A 59 -9.22 3.16 12.70
C ASN A 59 -10.50 2.38 12.47
N LEU A 60 -10.33 1.20 11.92
CA LEU A 60 -11.34 0.19 11.77
C LEU A 60 -11.41 -0.66 13.04
N ARG A 61 -12.62 -1.05 13.44
CA ARG A 61 -12.87 -1.90 14.62
C ARG A 61 -13.89 -2.94 14.24
N GLU A 62 -13.81 -4.09 14.92
CA GLU A 62 -14.75 -5.19 14.68
C GLU A 62 -14.77 -5.56 13.19
N ASN A 63 -15.83 -6.21 12.72
CA ASN A 63 -16.00 -6.47 11.31
C ASN A 63 -16.35 -5.18 10.55
N SER A 64 -15.39 -4.63 9.81
CA SER A 64 -15.56 -3.35 9.13
C SER A 64 -14.81 -3.27 7.80
N TRP A 65 -15.58 -2.95 6.77
CA TRP A 65 -15.11 -2.67 5.42
C TRP A 65 -15.64 -1.28 5.05
N PHE A 66 -14.75 -0.31 4.85
CA PHE A 66 -15.14 1.08 4.59
C PHE A 66 -14.50 1.61 3.31
N THR A 67 -15.35 2.17 2.46
CA THR A 67 -15.05 2.64 1.12
C THR A 67 -14.79 4.14 1.12
N LEU A 68 -13.67 4.53 0.52
CA LEU A 68 -13.37 5.88 0.06
C LEU A 68 -13.64 5.95 -1.44
N ASN A 69 -14.61 6.77 -1.83
CA ASN A 69 -14.86 7.05 -3.24
C ASN A 69 -13.90 8.15 -3.75
N LEU A 70 -13.25 7.92 -4.89
CA LEU A 70 -12.22 8.84 -5.39
C LEU A 70 -12.81 10.15 -5.94
N ASP A 71 -14.02 10.13 -6.48
CA ASP A 71 -14.68 11.34 -7.00
C ASP A 71 -15.12 12.24 -5.84
N ASP A 72 -15.75 11.65 -4.82
CA ASP A 72 -16.11 12.39 -3.61
C ASP A 72 -14.88 12.95 -2.88
N ALA A 73 -13.78 12.19 -2.83
CA ALA A 73 -12.59 12.56 -2.07
C ALA A 73 -11.68 13.57 -2.77
N PHE A 74 -11.54 13.44 -4.10
CA PHE A 74 -10.52 14.16 -4.88
C PHE A 74 -11.06 14.79 -6.18
N GLY A 75 -12.32 14.54 -6.54
CA GLY A 75 -12.90 14.96 -7.81
C GLY A 75 -12.34 14.20 -9.01
N ILE A 76 -11.83 12.99 -8.80
CA ILE A 76 -11.30 12.11 -9.87
C ILE A 76 -12.23 10.91 -10.06
N GLN A 77 -12.68 10.69 -11.29
CA GLN A 77 -13.66 9.63 -11.57
C GLN A 77 -13.08 8.23 -11.42
N SER A 78 -11.84 8.04 -11.86
CA SER A 78 -11.11 6.80 -11.72
C SER A 78 -9.62 7.03 -11.89
N LEU A 79 -8.84 6.09 -11.37
CA LEU A 79 -7.45 5.86 -11.74
C LEU A 79 -7.41 4.80 -12.85
N ASP A 80 -6.53 4.95 -13.83
CA ASP A 80 -6.40 4.03 -14.97
C ASP A 80 -5.02 3.36 -14.95
N LEU A 81 -5.00 2.07 -14.60
CA LEU A 81 -3.78 1.25 -14.54
C LEU A 81 -3.35 0.69 -15.90
N ASP A 82 -4.11 0.94 -16.96
CA ASP A 82 -3.76 0.51 -18.33
C ASP A 82 -2.99 1.61 -19.09
N ASN A 83 -2.73 2.75 -18.44
CA ASN A 83 -2.03 3.86 -19.05
C ASN A 83 -0.51 3.65 -19.07
N SER A 84 0.02 3.12 -20.18
CA SER A 84 1.47 2.89 -20.37
C SER A 84 2.40 4.11 -20.24
N ALA A 85 1.88 5.32 -20.03
CA ALA A 85 2.68 6.52 -19.81
C ALA A 85 2.98 6.80 -18.33
N SER A 86 2.26 6.17 -17.40
CA SER A 86 2.39 6.41 -15.97
C SER A 86 2.08 5.18 -15.13
N ASP A 87 2.66 5.15 -13.93
CA ASP A 87 2.32 4.19 -12.89
C ASP A 87 1.66 4.90 -11.72
N ILE A 88 0.91 4.14 -10.94
CA ILE A 88 0.18 4.60 -9.76
C ILE A 88 0.76 3.95 -8.52
N LEU A 89 1.36 4.77 -7.66
CA LEU A 89 1.92 4.38 -6.38
C LEU A 89 0.92 4.65 -5.25
N LEU A 90 0.50 3.60 -4.55
CA LEU A 90 -0.24 3.70 -3.30
C LEU A 90 0.73 3.56 -2.12
N SER A 91 0.84 4.59 -1.29
CA SER A 91 1.69 4.57 -0.10
C SER A 91 0.85 4.83 1.15
N PHE A 92 1.15 4.14 2.25
CA PHE A 92 0.46 4.33 3.53
C PHE A 92 1.25 3.70 4.68
N GLU A 93 0.92 4.11 5.91
CA GLU A 93 1.32 3.38 7.10
C GLU A 93 0.15 2.54 7.61
N PHE A 94 0.46 1.30 8.01
CA PHE A 94 -0.48 0.31 8.48
C PHE A 94 -0.09 -0.17 9.87
N ARG A 95 -1.11 -0.52 10.67
CA ARG A 95 -0.92 -1.11 11.99
C ARG A 95 -2.11 -1.97 12.37
N MET A 96 -1.82 -3.17 12.86
CA MET A 96 -2.78 -4.01 13.57
C MET A 96 -2.50 -3.97 15.06
N THR A 97 -3.56 -3.92 15.87
CA THR A 97 -3.44 -3.96 17.33
C THR A 97 -4.66 -4.63 17.94
N PRO A 98 -4.49 -5.45 19.00
CA PRO A 98 -5.61 -5.87 19.81
C PRO A 98 -6.23 -4.67 20.50
N GLY A 99 -7.55 -4.72 20.65
CA GLY A 99 -8.29 -3.80 21.48
C GLY A 99 -8.18 -4.14 22.96
N ASN A 100 -8.58 -3.18 23.81
CA ASN A 100 -8.35 -3.27 25.27
C ASN A 100 -9.02 -4.47 25.93
N ASN A 101 -10.10 -4.97 25.33
CA ASN A 101 -10.86 -6.13 25.82
C ASN A 101 -10.59 -7.39 24.99
N ASN A 102 -9.59 -7.37 24.09
CA ASN A 102 -9.29 -8.54 23.27
C ASN A 102 -8.60 -9.59 24.14
N THR A 103 -9.33 -10.67 24.42
CA THR A 103 -8.83 -11.85 25.15
C THR A 103 -8.28 -12.92 24.23
N ASN A 104 -8.34 -12.72 22.91
CA ASN A 104 -7.76 -13.66 21.95
C ASN A 104 -6.23 -13.63 22.02
N ALA A 105 -5.63 -14.82 22.00
CA ALA A 105 -4.18 -14.99 21.92
C ALA A 105 -3.63 -14.71 20.50
N ASN A 106 -4.49 -14.78 19.48
CA ASN A 106 -4.15 -14.37 18.12
C ASN A 106 -4.19 -12.83 18.00
N PRO A 107 -3.08 -12.19 17.63
CA PRO A 107 -3.03 -10.74 17.52
C PRO A 107 -3.39 -10.21 16.12
N TYR A 108 -4.09 -11.00 15.30
CA TYR A 108 -4.50 -10.64 13.95
C TYR A 108 -6.02 -10.72 13.76
N SER A 109 -6.53 -9.88 12.85
CA SER A 109 -7.87 -10.02 12.26
C SER A 109 -7.90 -11.21 11.28
N GLU A 110 -9.03 -11.47 10.62
CA GLU A 110 -9.06 -12.45 9.54
C GLU A 110 -8.39 -11.92 8.27
N ILE A 111 -8.76 -10.69 7.92
CA ILE A 111 -8.15 -9.90 6.84
C ILE A 111 -7.95 -8.49 7.37
N GLY A 112 -6.77 -7.93 7.17
CA GLY A 112 -6.43 -6.53 7.42
C GLY A 112 -5.70 -6.02 6.20
N GLY A 113 -6.28 -5.06 5.50
CA GLY A 113 -5.76 -4.72 4.17
C GLY A 113 -6.59 -3.70 3.41
N ILE A 114 -6.35 -3.66 2.10
CA ILE A 114 -6.98 -2.71 1.18
C ILE A 114 -7.44 -3.46 -0.06
N TRP A 115 -8.66 -3.18 -0.52
CA TRP A 115 -9.17 -3.62 -1.81
C TRP A 115 -9.41 -2.43 -2.73
N LEU A 116 -8.96 -2.56 -3.97
CA LEU A 116 -9.05 -1.55 -5.01
C LEU A 116 -10.19 -1.94 -5.94
N ALA A 117 -11.32 -1.23 -5.86
CA ALA A 117 -12.55 -1.62 -6.52
C ALA A 117 -12.84 -0.78 -7.77
N ASP A 118 -13.51 -1.39 -8.75
CA ASP A 118 -14.14 -0.70 -9.89
C ASP A 118 -15.65 -0.84 -9.82
N PHE A 119 -16.30 0.04 -9.08
CA PHE A 119 -17.76 0.05 -8.99
C PHE A 119 -18.43 0.59 -10.25
N SER A 120 -17.69 1.23 -11.17
CA SER A 120 -18.25 1.65 -12.47
C SER A 120 -18.57 0.45 -13.37
N ALA A 121 -17.84 -0.65 -13.22
CA ALA A 121 -18.11 -1.92 -13.90
C ALA A 121 -19.26 -2.73 -13.26
N GLY A 122 -19.90 -2.22 -12.21
CA GLY A 122 -20.93 -2.93 -11.46
C GLY A 122 -20.37 -4.02 -10.53
N GLU A 123 -19.08 -3.97 -10.21
CA GLU A 123 -18.49 -4.78 -9.15
C GLU A 123 -19.20 -4.47 -7.82
N GLN A 124 -19.60 -5.50 -7.08
CA GLN A 124 -20.33 -5.35 -5.81
C GLN A 124 -19.84 -6.30 -4.72
N ASN A 125 -19.02 -7.28 -5.09
CA ASN A 125 -18.44 -8.25 -4.17
C ASN A 125 -16.94 -7.98 -4.08
N ASN A 126 -16.34 -8.34 -2.95
CA ASN A 126 -14.90 -8.30 -2.78
C ASN A 126 -14.18 -9.18 -3.82
N ASP A 127 -13.08 -8.67 -4.38
CA ASP A 127 -12.25 -9.38 -5.36
C ASP A 127 -10.85 -9.63 -4.78
N ALA A 128 -10.51 -10.92 -4.61
CA ALA A 128 -9.20 -11.34 -4.12
C ALA A 128 -8.06 -10.90 -5.03
N SER A 129 -8.27 -10.83 -6.35
CA SER A 129 -7.22 -10.42 -7.29
C SER A 129 -6.86 -8.93 -7.18
N ARG A 130 -7.72 -8.14 -6.53
CA ARG A 130 -7.55 -6.69 -6.33
C ARG A 130 -7.43 -6.30 -4.86
N THR A 131 -7.27 -7.28 -3.97
CA THR A 131 -7.17 -7.07 -2.52
C THR A 131 -5.74 -7.34 -2.06
N PHE A 132 -5.07 -6.36 -1.45
CA PHE A 132 -3.82 -6.57 -0.74
C PHE A 132 -4.12 -6.94 0.71
N ALA A 133 -3.92 -8.20 1.07
CA ALA A 133 -4.11 -8.69 2.43
C ALA A 133 -2.79 -8.58 3.21
N LEU A 134 -2.64 -7.47 3.91
CA LEU A 134 -1.39 -7.12 4.61
C LEU A 134 -1.18 -7.94 5.87
N GLY A 135 -2.25 -8.31 6.55
CA GLY A 135 -2.17 -9.18 7.72
C GLY A 135 -3.48 -9.87 7.95
N GLY A 136 -3.45 -10.97 8.68
CA GLY A 136 -4.64 -11.74 8.96
C GLY A 136 -4.36 -13.24 9.02
N THR A 137 -5.42 -14.01 9.24
CA THR A 137 -5.34 -15.48 9.29
C THR A 137 -5.95 -16.18 8.08
N GLN A 138 -6.76 -15.47 7.28
CA GLN A 138 -7.38 -16.05 6.09
C GLN A 138 -6.47 -15.93 4.87
N ASN A 139 -6.55 -16.93 3.99
CA ASN A 139 -5.89 -16.89 2.69
C ASN A 139 -6.84 -16.28 1.64
N PHE A 140 -6.84 -14.95 1.57
CA PHE A 140 -7.62 -14.16 0.63
C PHE A 140 -6.80 -12.95 0.22
N GLY A 141 -6.84 -12.57 -1.06
CA GLY A 141 -6.05 -11.44 -1.55
C GLY A 141 -4.66 -11.83 -2.06
N LEU A 142 -3.92 -10.81 -2.50
CA LEU A 142 -2.50 -10.81 -2.80
C LEU A 142 -1.70 -10.77 -1.48
N ASP A 143 -0.73 -11.67 -1.33
CA ASP A 143 0.06 -11.88 -0.12
C ASP A 143 1.53 -11.41 -0.22
N ASP A 144 1.89 -10.75 -1.32
CA ASP A 144 3.24 -10.18 -1.57
C ASP A 144 3.69 -9.15 -0.51
N PHE A 145 2.74 -8.55 0.20
CA PHE A 145 2.98 -7.59 1.26
C PHE A 145 2.44 -8.13 2.58
N THR A 146 3.32 -8.38 3.55
CA THR A 146 2.94 -8.89 4.87
C THR A 146 3.40 -7.93 5.97
N TYR A 147 2.49 -7.53 6.84
CA TYR A 147 2.73 -6.80 8.06
C TYR A 147 3.36 -7.72 9.10
N THR A 148 4.54 -7.32 9.58
CA THR A 148 5.36 -8.15 10.49
C THR A 148 5.75 -7.42 11.77
N ASN A 149 5.56 -6.10 11.83
CA ASN A 149 6.02 -5.26 12.92
C ASN A 149 4.98 -5.05 14.03
N GLU A 150 4.16 -6.03 14.35
CA GLU A 150 3.11 -5.90 15.35
C GLU A 150 3.67 -5.56 16.76
N PRO A 151 3.11 -4.57 17.50
CA PRO A 151 2.01 -3.67 17.17
C PRO A 151 2.49 -2.27 16.72
N ALA A 152 3.68 -2.14 16.15
CA ALA A 152 4.20 -0.87 15.62
C ALA A 152 3.60 -0.52 14.25
N TRP A 153 3.81 0.72 13.80
CA TRP A 153 3.44 1.11 12.45
C TRP A 153 4.46 0.58 11.44
N GLU A 154 3.98 0.13 10.29
CA GLU A 154 4.79 -0.31 9.16
C GLU A 154 4.37 0.45 7.90
N THR A 155 5.35 0.86 7.09
CA THR A 155 5.10 1.61 5.86
C THR A 155 5.03 0.66 4.68
N PHE A 156 3.99 0.79 3.87
CA PHE A 156 3.82 0.10 2.61
C PHE A 156 3.83 1.12 1.47
N SER A 157 4.37 0.68 0.33
CA SER A 157 4.42 1.44 -0.91
C SER A 157 4.29 0.44 -2.05
N ILE A 158 3.19 0.52 -2.79
CA ILE A 158 2.75 -0.49 -3.75
C ILE A 158 2.52 0.21 -5.09
N THR A 159 3.27 -0.18 -6.12
CA THR A 159 2.98 0.18 -7.50
C THR A 159 1.82 -0.69 -7.97
N LEU A 160 0.64 -0.12 -8.18
CA LEU A 160 -0.58 -0.90 -8.43
C LEU A 160 -0.54 -1.63 -9.78
N ASP A 161 0.07 -1.02 -10.77
CA ASP A 161 0.22 -1.49 -12.16
C ASP A 161 1.02 -2.81 -12.25
N ASP A 162 1.88 -3.10 -11.26
CA ASP A 162 2.62 -4.38 -11.17
C ASP A 162 1.72 -5.57 -10.82
N TYR A 163 0.53 -5.32 -10.26
CA TYR A 163 -0.33 -6.35 -9.67
C TYR A 163 -1.68 -6.49 -10.36
N MET A 164 -2.24 -5.40 -10.89
CA MET A 164 -3.57 -5.39 -11.48
C MET A 164 -3.67 -4.38 -12.62
N SER A 165 -4.72 -4.52 -13.41
CA SER A 165 -5.00 -3.72 -14.60
C SER A 165 -6.40 -3.11 -14.52
N GLY A 166 -6.72 -2.18 -15.43
CA GLY A 166 -8.03 -1.54 -15.51
C GLY A 166 -8.23 -0.38 -14.54
N LEU A 167 -9.50 -0.02 -14.31
CA LEU A 167 -9.86 1.19 -13.56
C LEU A 167 -9.98 0.93 -12.06
N ILE A 168 -9.72 1.96 -11.25
CA ILE A 168 -10.06 2.00 -9.82
C ILE A 168 -10.92 3.22 -9.58
N THR A 169 -12.12 3.03 -9.00
CA THR A 169 -13.02 4.12 -8.61
C THR A 169 -13.05 4.34 -7.10
N ASP A 170 -12.71 3.31 -6.34
CA ASP A 170 -12.87 3.29 -4.89
C ASP A 170 -11.74 2.50 -4.19
N ILE A 171 -11.40 2.93 -2.97
CA ILE A 171 -10.48 2.22 -2.09
C ILE A 171 -11.26 1.72 -0.88
N VAL A 172 -11.28 0.41 -0.66
CA VAL A 172 -11.94 -0.23 0.47
C VAL A 172 -10.89 -0.61 1.52
N PHE A 173 -10.98 -0.02 2.70
CA PHE A 173 -10.14 -0.35 3.85
C PHE A 173 -10.79 -1.46 4.66
N ILE A 174 -10.02 -2.49 5.01
CA ILE A 174 -10.52 -3.76 5.51
C ILE A 174 -10.00 -4.04 6.92
N ASN A 175 -10.94 -4.33 7.82
CA ASN A 175 -10.75 -5.10 9.04
C ASN A 175 -11.83 -6.18 9.06
N ASP A 176 -11.53 -7.30 8.43
CA ASP A 176 -12.43 -8.44 8.42
C ASP A 176 -12.27 -9.22 9.70
N CYS A 177 -13.40 -9.39 10.39
CA CYS A 177 -13.43 -10.08 11.66
C CYS A 177 -14.81 -10.71 11.89
N ASP A 178 -15.07 -11.82 11.21
CA ASP A 178 -16.26 -12.61 11.41
C ASP A 178 -16.31 -13.16 12.86
N ALA A 179 -17.53 -13.33 13.36
CA ALA A 179 -17.76 -13.74 14.75
C ALA A 179 -17.31 -15.20 15.03
N ALA A 180 -17.05 -16.00 13.98
CA ALA A 180 -16.73 -17.42 14.10
C ALA A 180 -15.22 -17.66 14.26
N SER A 181 -14.39 -16.79 13.70
CA SER A 181 -12.94 -16.94 13.62
C SER A 181 -12.18 -16.35 14.80
N GLY A 182 -12.90 -15.78 15.76
CA GLY A 182 -12.38 -15.47 17.09
C GLY A 182 -11.47 -14.24 17.16
N CYS A 183 -11.27 -13.50 16.07
CA CYS A 183 -10.45 -12.27 16.00
C CYS A 183 -10.83 -11.15 17.00
N GLY A 184 -11.92 -11.25 17.76
CA GLY A 184 -12.16 -10.40 18.95
C GLY A 184 -12.28 -8.90 18.64
N ASP A 185 -11.76 -8.03 19.51
CA ASP A 185 -11.70 -6.56 19.32
C ASP A 185 -10.43 -6.14 18.57
N MET A 186 -10.06 -6.85 17.50
CA MET A 186 -8.91 -6.47 16.66
C MET A 186 -9.19 -5.18 15.89
N LYS A 187 -8.14 -4.36 15.73
CA LYS A 187 -8.21 -3.04 15.10
C LYS A 187 -7.15 -2.96 14.02
N VAL A 188 -7.59 -2.56 12.84
CA VAL A 188 -6.73 -2.18 11.72
C VAL A 188 -6.71 -0.66 11.62
N ARG A 189 -5.53 -0.09 11.39
CA ARG A 189 -5.35 1.35 11.28
C ARG A 189 -4.51 1.71 10.07
N PHE A 190 -4.89 2.82 9.45
CA PHE A 190 -4.17 3.45 8.34
C PHE A 190 -3.86 4.89 8.69
N ARG A 191 -2.72 5.40 8.22
CA ARG A 191 -2.40 6.84 8.25
C ARG A 191 -1.38 7.18 7.16
N ASN A 192 -1.15 8.46 6.94
CA ASN A 192 -0.16 8.96 5.96
C ASN A 192 -0.34 8.27 4.60
N ALA A 193 -1.61 8.10 4.19
CA ALA A 193 -1.94 7.43 2.95
C ALA A 193 -1.95 8.44 1.80
N SER A 194 -1.41 8.05 0.65
CA SER A 194 -1.37 8.87 -0.55
C SER A 194 -1.42 8.02 -1.81
N ILE A 195 -1.97 8.60 -2.88
CA ILE A 195 -1.97 8.06 -4.24
C ILE A 195 -1.11 8.99 -5.07
N THR A 196 -0.07 8.48 -5.72
CA THR A 196 0.84 9.30 -6.53
C THR A 196 0.97 8.69 -7.92
N GLU A 197 0.65 9.47 -8.94
CA GLU A 197 0.88 9.09 -10.33
C GLU A 197 2.26 9.59 -10.78
N VAL A 198 3.06 8.72 -11.37
CA VAL A 198 4.43 8.98 -11.77
C VAL A 198 4.66 8.60 -13.22
N SER A 199 5.48 9.36 -13.96
CA SER A 199 5.79 9.03 -15.35
C SER A 199 6.67 7.79 -15.47
N GLU A 200 6.45 6.96 -16.50
CA GLU A 200 7.33 5.83 -16.82
C GLU A 200 8.56 6.22 -17.68
N PRO A 201 9.71 5.49 -17.65
CA PRO A 201 9.99 4.16 -17.07
C PRO A 201 10.68 4.22 -15.69
N THR A 202 10.13 5.00 -14.75
CA THR A 202 10.89 5.55 -13.62
C THR A 202 10.28 5.37 -12.23
N ALA A 203 9.15 4.67 -12.07
CA ALA A 203 8.59 4.35 -10.74
C ALA A 203 9.61 3.64 -9.84
N MET A 204 10.44 2.75 -10.41
CA MET A 204 11.56 2.08 -9.74
C MET A 204 12.58 3.04 -9.08
N SER A 205 12.74 4.25 -9.63
CA SER A 205 13.70 5.24 -9.13
C SER A 205 13.20 5.96 -7.86
N LEU A 206 11.89 6.17 -7.73
CA LEU A 206 11.27 6.75 -6.53
C LEU A 206 11.25 5.74 -5.37
N ILE A 207 11.03 4.46 -5.66
CA ILE A 207 11.14 3.37 -4.67
C ILE A 207 12.56 3.35 -4.07
N LEU A 208 13.61 3.46 -4.90
CA LEU A 208 15.01 3.54 -4.45
C LEU A 208 15.31 4.79 -3.59
N LEU A 209 14.67 5.93 -3.87
CA LEU A 209 14.79 7.15 -3.06
C LEU A 209 14.05 7.04 -1.72
N GLY A 210 12.87 6.40 -1.70
CA GLY A 210 12.08 6.13 -0.49
C GLY A 210 12.79 5.18 0.48
N ILE A 211 13.45 4.14 -0.03
CA ILE A 211 14.28 3.22 0.77
C ILE A 211 15.59 3.90 1.23
N GLY A 212 16.13 4.82 0.41
CA GLY A 212 17.38 5.54 0.67
C GLY A 212 17.38 6.43 1.93
N PHE A 213 16.22 6.95 2.35
CA PHE A 213 16.10 7.76 3.56
C PHE A 213 15.95 6.94 4.86
N MET A 214 15.55 5.66 4.78
CA MET A 214 15.41 4.79 5.95
C MET A 214 16.69 3.98 6.27
N GLY A 215 17.63 3.86 5.32
CA GLY A 215 18.84 3.06 5.48
C GLY A 215 20.05 3.71 6.18
N TRP A 216 20.06 5.01 6.50
CA TRP A 216 21.30 5.71 6.89
C TRP A 216 21.48 6.04 8.38
N ARG A 217 20.59 5.59 9.26
CA ARG A 217 20.79 5.60 10.73
C ARG A 217 20.61 4.17 11.24
N THR A 218 21.61 3.29 11.17
CA THR A 218 22.58 3.14 12.26
C THR A 218 23.62 2.08 11.87
N ARG A 219 24.81 2.51 11.46
CA ARG A 219 26.02 1.69 11.65
C ARG A 219 27.20 2.60 11.92
N ARG A 220 27.22 3.17 13.12
CA ARG A 220 28.45 3.72 13.71
C ARG A 220 28.65 3.13 15.09
N GLN A 221 29.82 2.50 15.19
CA GLN A 221 30.61 2.22 16.38
C GLN A 221 30.14 1.05 17.26
N ASN A 222 30.81 -0.09 17.07
CA ASN A 222 31.84 -0.50 18.02
C ASN A 222 32.79 -1.52 17.37
N GLN A 223 33.90 -1.00 16.82
CA GLN A 223 35.11 -1.78 16.63
C GLN A 223 36.15 -1.29 17.64
N LYS A 224 36.70 -2.26 18.37
CA LYS A 224 37.93 -2.23 19.18
C LYS A 224 37.83 -1.59 20.57
N VAL A 225 37.85 -2.46 21.57
CA VAL A 225 38.76 -2.29 22.71
C VAL A 225 39.68 -3.51 22.73
N ALA A 226 40.95 -3.23 23.04
CA ALA A 226 42.13 -4.08 22.93
C ALA A 226 42.08 -5.37 23.76
#